data_AF-A0A950Z3G1-F1
#
_entry.id   AF-A0A950Z3G1-F1
#
_cell.length_a   1.000
_cell.length_b   1.000
_cell.length_c   1.000
_cell.angle_alpha   90.00
_cell.angle_beta   90.00
_cell.angle_gamma   90.00
#
_symmetry.space_group_name_H-M   'P 1'
#
loop_
_entity.id
_entity.type
_entity.pdbx_description
1 polymer ?
#
loop_
_entity_poly.entity_id
_entity_poly.type
_entity_poly.pdbx_seq_one_letter_code
_entity_poly.pdbx_strand_id
1 'polypeptide(L)'
;MAPPDGCLDLIYSQSFGLTIIGAMTRAQRFTLAPGTITTGMRFRPGRAARILGIRPADLTDRNVCAVEVWGKRRELQSRLAEISGSEDRWIVFDELVRERLQPPTPVQQAIRALTLSRGQMDLTALAVSAGLSARHFRRCCLEETGLSPKQ
;
A
#
# COMPACT_ATOMS: atom_id res chain seq x y z
N MET A 1 -16.39 -3.37 -3.23
CA MET A 1 -15.73 -4.58 -2.69
C MET A 1 -14.32 -4.60 -3.26
N ALA A 2 -13.29 -4.69 -2.42
CA ALA A 2 -11.91 -4.79 -2.88
C ALA A 2 -11.43 -6.25 -2.70
N PRO A 3 -10.87 -6.90 -3.75
CA PRO A 3 -10.35 -8.26 -3.64
C PRO A 3 -8.93 -8.30 -3.03
N PRO A 4 -8.49 -9.45 -2.50
CA PRO A 4 -7.08 -9.69 -2.15
C PRO A 4 -6.17 -9.54 -3.38
N ASP A 5 -5.36 -8.49 -3.42
CA ASP A 5 -4.39 -8.24 -4.51
C ASP A 5 -3.00 -7.83 -3.98
N GLY A 6 -2.80 -7.87 -2.66
CA GLY A 6 -1.57 -7.47 -1.98
C GLY A 6 -1.23 -5.97 -2.08
N CYS A 7 -2.14 -5.15 -2.61
CA CYS A 7 -1.97 -3.71 -2.65
C CYS A 7 -2.31 -3.08 -1.30
N LEU A 8 -1.75 -1.91 -1.07
CA LEU A 8 -2.16 -1.01 0.00
C LEU A 8 -2.69 0.27 -0.63
N ASP A 9 -3.72 0.86 -0.04
CA ASP A 9 -4.30 2.09 -0.54
C ASP A 9 -4.19 3.20 0.52
N LEU A 10 -3.88 4.42 0.08
CA LEU A 10 -3.99 5.64 0.89
C LEU A 10 -5.11 6.47 0.30
N ILE A 11 -6.17 6.69 1.06
CA ILE A 11 -7.39 7.34 0.58
C ILE A 11 -7.73 8.51 1.48
N TYR A 12 -8.14 9.62 0.87
CA TYR A 12 -8.68 10.78 1.53
C TYR A 12 -10.14 11.01 1.12
N SER A 13 -10.95 11.41 2.09
CA SER A 13 -12.26 12.02 1.87
C SER A 13 -12.55 13.04 2.95
N GLN A 14 -13.42 14.01 2.66
CA GLN A 14 -13.90 14.95 3.67
C GLN A 14 -14.62 14.24 4.83
N SER A 15 -15.29 13.12 4.54
CA SER A 15 -16.14 12.42 5.52
C SER A 15 -15.35 11.62 6.56
N PHE A 16 -14.17 11.10 6.22
CA PHE A 16 -13.40 10.20 7.09
C PHE A 16 -11.91 10.53 7.17
N GLY A 17 -11.46 11.60 6.52
CA GLY A 17 -10.07 12.04 6.52
C GLY A 17 -9.14 11.10 5.75
N LEU A 18 -7.84 11.17 6.06
CA LEU A 18 -6.81 10.37 5.43
C LEU A 18 -6.72 8.99 6.10
N THR A 19 -6.90 7.93 5.32
CA THR A 19 -6.98 6.54 5.78
C THR A 19 -6.03 5.66 4.99
N ILE A 20 -5.34 4.74 5.67
CA ILE A 20 -4.56 3.67 5.05
C ILE A 20 -5.39 2.39 5.11
N ILE A 21 -5.57 1.78 3.95
CA ILE A 21 -6.19 0.47 3.77
C ILE A 21 -5.06 -0.52 3.53
N GLY A 22 -4.91 -1.47 4.45
CA GLY A 22 -3.91 -2.52 4.33
C GLY A 22 -4.28 -3.58 3.31
N ALA A 23 -3.31 -4.44 3.00
CA ALA A 23 -3.55 -5.61 2.16
C ALA A 23 -4.64 -6.50 2.75
N MET A 24 -5.46 -7.09 1.89
CA MET A 24 -6.60 -7.89 2.29
C MET A 24 -6.31 -9.36 2.09
N THR A 25 -6.65 -10.21 3.05
CA THR A 25 -6.70 -11.67 2.86
C THR A 25 -8.06 -12.15 2.39
N ARG A 26 -9.08 -11.30 2.55
CA ARG A 26 -10.47 -11.54 2.15
C ARG A 26 -11.11 -10.27 1.63
N ALA A 27 -12.11 -10.42 0.77
CA ALA A 27 -12.80 -9.26 0.22
C ALA A 27 -13.42 -8.38 1.32
N GLN A 28 -13.07 -7.08 1.33
CA GLN A 28 -13.68 -6.11 2.24
C GLN A 28 -14.75 -5.26 1.54
N ARG A 29 -15.80 -4.92 2.29
CA ARG A 29 -16.88 -4.03 1.87
C ARG A 29 -16.75 -2.71 2.62
N PHE A 30 -16.76 -1.62 1.88
CA PHE A 30 -16.74 -0.26 2.40
C PHE A 30 -18.10 0.36 2.15
N THR A 31 -18.72 0.91 3.20
CA THR A 31 -19.96 1.67 3.07
C THR A 31 -19.60 3.14 3.13
N LEU A 32 -19.81 3.85 2.02
CA LEU A 32 -19.61 5.30 1.94
C LEU A 32 -20.97 5.98 1.93
N ALA A 33 -21.08 7.12 2.61
CA ALA A 33 -22.29 7.93 2.54
C ALA A 33 -22.53 8.41 1.09
N PRO A 34 -23.78 8.53 0.62
CA PRO A 34 -24.08 9.11 -0.69
C PRO A 34 -23.39 10.46 -0.88
N GLY A 35 -22.82 10.70 -2.07
CA GLY A 35 -22.09 11.93 -2.38
C GLY A 35 -20.65 12.00 -1.83
N THR A 36 -20.17 10.94 -1.14
CA THR A 36 -18.76 10.90 -0.70
C THR A 36 -17.82 10.86 -1.90
N ILE A 37 -16.99 11.88 -2.04
CA ILE A 37 -15.89 11.91 -3.00
C ILE A 37 -14.62 11.45 -2.30
N THR A 38 -13.95 10.48 -2.91
CA THR A 38 -12.67 9.95 -2.42
C THR A 38 -11.57 10.23 -3.44
N THR A 39 -10.42 10.70 -2.97
CA THR A 39 -9.18 10.75 -3.75
C THR A 39 -8.18 9.82 -3.09
N GLY A 40 -7.50 8.98 -3.85
CA GLY A 40 -6.55 8.05 -3.24
C GLY A 40 -5.50 7.56 -4.21
N MET A 41 -4.54 6.84 -3.63
CA MET A 41 -3.42 6.25 -4.32
C MET A 41 -3.28 4.80 -3.93
N ARG A 42 -3.07 3.96 -4.95
CA ARG A 42 -2.80 2.54 -4.79
C ARG A 42 -1.31 2.25 -4.90
N PHE A 43 -0.76 1.64 -3.85
CA PHE A 43 0.58 1.09 -3.84
C PHE A 43 0.53 -0.37 -4.27
N ARG A 44 1.27 -0.69 -5.34
CA ARG A 44 1.50 -2.08 -5.74
C ARG A 44 2.21 -2.86 -4.62
N PRO A 45 2.08 -4.20 -4.58
CA PRO A 45 2.73 -5.02 -3.55
C PRO A 45 4.23 -4.69 -3.42
N GLY A 46 4.67 -4.47 -2.19
CA GLY A 46 6.06 -4.15 -1.89
C GLY A 46 6.47 -2.70 -2.13
N ARG A 47 5.53 -1.77 -2.40
CA ARG A 47 5.87 -0.35 -2.63
C ARG A 47 5.49 0.58 -1.49
N ALA A 48 4.48 0.23 -0.71
CA ALA A 48 3.96 1.09 0.35
C ALA A 48 4.97 1.30 1.49
N ALA A 49 5.66 0.25 1.93
CA ALA A 49 6.51 0.28 3.13
C ALA A 49 7.53 1.41 3.12
N ARG A 50 8.24 1.63 1.99
CA ARG A 50 9.26 2.69 1.89
C ARG A 50 8.68 4.10 1.78
N ILE A 51 7.51 4.25 1.16
CA ILE A 51 6.85 5.56 0.97
C ILE A 51 6.15 6.00 2.26
N LEU A 52 5.50 5.05 2.92
CA LEU A 52 4.75 5.26 4.15
C LEU A 52 5.65 5.14 5.39
N GLY A 53 6.78 4.45 5.34
CA GLY A 53 7.59 4.19 6.55
C GLY A 53 6.84 3.37 7.60
N ILE A 54 5.80 2.63 7.20
CA ILE A 54 4.98 1.77 8.05
C ILE A 54 5.16 0.34 7.57
N ARG A 55 5.15 -0.62 8.50
CA ARG A 55 5.21 -2.05 8.18
C ARG A 55 3.84 -2.55 7.70
N PRO A 56 3.68 -2.95 6.42
CA PRO A 56 2.41 -3.44 5.88
C PRO A 56 1.80 -4.63 6.62
N ALA A 57 2.63 -5.49 7.23
CA ALA A 57 2.16 -6.63 8.04
C ALA A 57 1.29 -6.21 9.24
N ASP A 58 1.45 -4.99 9.76
CA ASP A 58 0.62 -4.48 10.86
C ASP A 58 -0.74 -3.95 10.39
N LEU A 59 -0.91 -3.84 9.08
CA LEU A 59 -2.09 -3.27 8.43
C LEU A 59 -2.93 -4.32 7.73
N THR A 60 -2.48 -5.57 7.61
CA THR A 60 -3.23 -6.63 6.94
C THR A 60 -4.63 -6.78 7.53
N ASP A 61 -5.63 -6.75 6.64
CA ASP A 61 -7.07 -6.72 6.96
C ASP A 61 -7.54 -5.55 7.83
N ARG A 62 -6.76 -4.47 7.95
CA ARG A 62 -7.09 -3.28 8.74
C ARG A 62 -7.19 -2.03 7.88
N ASN A 63 -8.09 -1.14 8.30
CA ASN A 63 -8.22 0.21 7.79
C ASN A 63 -7.94 1.14 8.97
N VAL A 64 -6.93 1.99 8.85
CA VAL A 64 -6.45 2.81 9.97
C VAL A 64 -6.37 4.27 9.57
N CYS A 65 -6.69 5.15 10.51
CA CYS A 65 -6.50 6.58 10.29
C CYS A 65 -5.01 6.86 10.10
N ALA A 66 -4.65 7.47 8.98
CA ALA A 66 -3.25 7.71 8.63
C ALA A 66 -2.56 8.59 9.67
N VAL A 67 -3.27 9.56 10.27
CA VAL A 67 -2.67 10.48 11.26
C VAL A 67 -2.29 9.79 12.58
N GLU A 68 -2.83 8.60 12.87
CA GLU A 68 -2.56 7.84 14.10
C GLU A 68 -1.32 6.95 13.96
N VAL A 69 -1.14 6.35 12.77
CA VAL A 69 -0.07 5.37 12.53
C VAL A 69 1.11 5.97 11.74
N TRP A 70 0.90 7.09 11.06
CA TRP A 70 1.83 7.69 10.12
C TRP A 70 2.38 9.05 10.58
N GLY A 71 2.62 9.25 11.88
CA GLY A 71 3.36 10.41 12.40
C GLY A 71 2.91 11.79 11.88
N LYS A 72 3.85 12.72 11.64
CA LYS A 72 3.68 14.14 11.19
C LYS A 72 2.92 14.32 9.85
N ARG A 73 1.69 13.81 9.75
CA ARG A 73 0.83 13.87 8.55
C ARG A 73 -0.52 14.51 8.83
N ARG A 74 -0.71 15.10 10.02
CA ARG A 74 -1.77 16.08 10.24
C ARG A 74 -1.69 17.20 9.20
N GLU A 75 -0.49 17.68 8.89
CA GLU A 75 -0.25 18.68 7.84
C GLU A 75 -0.73 18.21 6.45
N LEU A 76 -0.44 16.96 6.07
CA LEU A 76 -0.91 16.39 4.80
C LEU A 76 -2.44 16.32 4.77
N GLN A 77 -3.06 15.85 5.86
CA GLN A 77 -4.52 15.82 5.95
C GLN A 77 -5.14 17.22 5.91
N SER A 78 -4.57 18.19 6.64
CA SER A 78 -5.02 19.58 6.63
C SER A 78 -4.93 20.18 5.22
N ARG A 79 -3.81 19.99 4.53
CA ARG A 79 -3.63 20.45 3.15
C ARG A 79 -4.64 19.81 2.19
N LEU A 80 -4.96 18.52 2.35
CA LEU A 80 -5.99 17.84 1.56
C LEU A 80 -7.41 18.35 1.86
N ALA A 81 -7.67 18.78 3.10
CA ALA A 81 -8.97 19.29 3.55
C ALA A 81 -9.28 20.70 3.06
N GLU A 82 -8.25 21.52 2.80
CA GLU A 82 -8.37 22.86 2.23
C GLU A 82 -8.67 22.84 0.72
N ILE A 83 -8.41 21.72 0.06
CA ILE A 83 -8.61 21.56 -1.37
C ILE A 83 -10.04 21.08 -1.66
N SER A 84 -10.77 21.84 -2.47
CA SER A 84 -12.14 21.50 -2.88
C SER A 84 -12.20 20.51 -4.06
N GLY A 85 -11.21 20.54 -4.96
CA GLY A 85 -11.17 19.72 -6.19
C GLY A 85 -10.38 18.41 -6.08
N SER A 86 -10.87 17.32 -6.69
CA SER A 86 -10.18 16.02 -6.68
C SER A 86 -8.88 16.01 -7.48
N GLU A 87 -8.77 16.83 -8.55
CA GLU A 87 -7.57 16.95 -9.37
C GLU A 87 -6.41 17.59 -8.59
N ASP A 88 -6.68 18.68 -7.87
CA ASP A 88 -5.68 19.35 -7.03
C ASP A 88 -5.22 18.46 -5.87
N ARG A 89 -6.12 17.63 -5.30
CA ARG A 89 -5.72 16.64 -4.29
C ARG A 89 -4.75 15.61 -4.86
N TRP A 90 -4.91 15.21 -6.12
CA TRP A 90 -3.99 14.26 -6.75
C TRP A 90 -2.55 14.79 -6.81
N ILE A 91 -2.37 16.10 -7.06
CA ILE A 91 -1.04 16.74 -7.05
C ILE A 91 -0.34 16.53 -5.70
N VAL A 92 -1.08 16.67 -4.60
CA VAL A 92 -0.54 16.46 -3.24
C VAL A 92 -0.08 15.01 -3.03
N PHE A 93 -0.84 14.03 -3.53
CA PHE A 93 -0.45 12.62 -3.47
C PHE A 93 0.78 12.33 -4.34
N ASP A 94 0.85 12.92 -5.53
CA ASP A 94 1.95 12.75 -6.46
C ASP A 94 3.27 13.36 -5.92
N GLU A 95 3.24 14.56 -5.35
CA GLU A 95 4.36 15.17 -4.63
C GLU A 95 4.90 14.26 -3.52
N LEU A 96 3.99 13.77 -2.66
CA LEU A 96 4.30 12.85 -1.57
C LEU A 96 5.06 11.61 -2.04
N VAL A 97 4.69 11.05 -3.21
CA VAL A 97 5.40 9.91 -3.78
C VAL A 97 6.74 10.31 -4.36
N ARG A 98 6.80 11.37 -5.17
CA ARG A 98 8.05 11.80 -5.82
C ARG A 98 9.17 12.03 -4.80
N GLU A 99 8.85 12.65 -3.66
CA GLU A 99 9.82 12.91 -2.58
C GLU A 99 10.42 11.63 -1.98
N ARG A 100 9.71 10.50 -2.04
CA ARG A 100 10.10 9.24 -1.37
C ARG A 100 10.33 8.08 -2.34
N LEU A 101 10.13 8.32 -3.63
CA LEU A 101 10.23 7.28 -4.63
C LEU A 101 11.70 6.87 -4.76
N GLN A 102 11.94 5.59 -4.50
CA GLN A 102 13.25 4.99 -4.67
C GLN A 102 13.17 3.83 -5.67
N PRO A 103 14.27 3.52 -6.37
CA PRO A 103 14.36 2.36 -7.24
C PRO A 103 13.94 1.08 -6.50
N PRO A 104 13.22 0.15 -7.14
CA PRO A 104 12.85 -1.11 -6.53
C PRO A 104 14.06 -1.95 -6.14
N THR A 105 14.07 -2.47 -4.91
CA THR A 105 15.08 -3.44 -4.46
C THR A 105 14.91 -4.78 -5.19
N PRO A 106 15.92 -5.67 -5.20
CA PRO A 106 15.77 -7.01 -5.80
C PRO A 106 14.58 -7.79 -5.22
N VAL A 107 14.32 -7.67 -3.92
CA VAL A 107 13.13 -8.25 -3.27
C VAL A 107 11.84 -7.69 -3.86
N GLN A 108 11.73 -6.37 -4.03
CA GLN A 108 10.54 -5.73 -4.59
C GLN A 108 10.35 -6.08 -6.07
N GLN A 109 11.43 -6.29 -6.82
CA GLN A 109 11.36 -6.78 -8.20
C GLN A 109 10.84 -8.22 -8.25
N ALA A 110 11.33 -9.09 -7.36
CA ALA A 110 10.85 -10.47 -7.24
C ALA A 110 9.39 -10.55 -6.78
N ILE A 111 8.96 -9.70 -5.83
CA ILE A 111 7.54 -9.55 -5.44
C ILE A 111 6.70 -9.13 -6.65
N ARG A 112 7.14 -8.14 -7.41
CA ARG A 112 6.43 -7.70 -8.62
C ARG A 112 6.30 -8.83 -9.64
N ALA A 113 7.36 -9.61 -9.87
CA ALA A 113 7.32 -10.77 -10.76
C ALA A 113 6.33 -11.83 -10.26
N LEU A 114 6.33 -12.14 -8.96
CA LEU A 114 5.37 -13.04 -8.33
C LEU A 114 3.93 -12.59 -8.56
N THR A 115 3.62 -11.31 -8.29
CA THR A 115 2.28 -10.74 -8.49
C THR A 115 1.85 -10.80 -9.95
N LEU A 116 2.72 -10.42 -10.89
CA LEU A 116 2.40 -10.47 -12.33
C LEU A 116 2.17 -11.90 -12.82
N SER A 117 2.87 -12.88 -12.25
CA SER A 117 2.66 -14.30 -12.54
C SER A 117 1.43 -14.90 -11.84
N ARG A 118 0.68 -14.12 -11.07
CA ARG A 118 -0.43 -14.61 -10.22
C ARG A 118 -0.01 -15.77 -9.31
N GLY A 119 1.20 -15.70 -8.77
CA GLY A 119 1.73 -16.74 -7.88
C GLY A 119 2.20 -18.03 -8.57
N GLN A 120 2.24 -18.09 -9.90
CA GLN A 120 2.61 -19.32 -10.63
C GLN A 120 4.12 -19.55 -10.75
N MET A 121 4.95 -18.55 -10.44
CA MET A 121 6.40 -18.70 -10.46
C MET A 121 6.94 -19.52 -9.28
N ASP A 122 8.04 -20.23 -9.52
CA ASP A 122 8.78 -20.92 -8.45
C ASP A 122 9.37 -19.90 -7.46
N LEU A 123 8.94 -20.00 -6.21
CA LEU A 123 9.42 -19.16 -5.10
C LEU A 123 10.92 -19.32 -4.85
N THR A 124 11.51 -20.48 -5.17
CA THR A 124 12.94 -20.71 -4.99
C THR A 124 13.73 -19.91 -6.01
N ALA A 125 13.36 -19.96 -7.28
CA ALA A 125 13.96 -19.14 -8.33
C ALA A 125 13.84 -17.63 -8.04
N LEU A 126 12.66 -17.17 -7.58
CA LEU A 126 12.45 -15.78 -7.18
C LEU A 126 13.29 -15.37 -5.95
N ALA A 127 13.48 -16.27 -4.99
CA ALA A 127 14.34 -15.99 -3.85
C ALA A 127 15.81 -15.84 -4.30
N VAL A 128 16.28 -16.71 -5.20
CA VAL A 128 17.63 -16.65 -5.76
C VAL A 128 17.86 -15.35 -6.54
N SER A 129 16.90 -14.90 -7.35
CA SER A 129 17.03 -13.63 -8.09
C SER A 129 17.08 -12.41 -7.17
N ALA A 130 16.51 -12.51 -5.96
CA ALA A 130 16.63 -11.51 -4.91
C ALA A 130 17.88 -11.68 -4.01
N GLY A 131 18.72 -12.71 -4.24
CA GLY A 131 19.90 -13.01 -3.43
C GLY A 131 19.57 -13.61 -2.06
N LEU A 132 18.42 -14.27 -1.91
CA LEU A 132 17.88 -14.76 -0.64
C LEU A 132 17.63 -16.27 -0.65
N SER A 133 17.58 -16.86 0.55
CA SER A 133 16.96 -18.19 0.71
C SER A 133 15.43 -18.08 0.61
N ALA A 134 14.75 -19.17 0.25
CA ALA A 134 13.29 -19.19 0.16
C ALA A 134 12.60 -18.81 1.50
N ARG A 135 13.18 -19.19 2.64
CA ARG A 135 12.67 -18.80 3.97
C ARG A 135 12.80 -17.30 4.20
N HIS A 136 13.94 -16.71 3.83
CA HIS A 136 14.15 -15.27 4.00
C HIS A 136 13.24 -14.48 3.06
N PHE A 137 13.12 -14.90 1.79
CA PHE A 137 12.24 -14.26 0.82
C PHE A 137 10.77 -14.23 1.28
N ARG A 138 10.23 -15.35 1.81
CA ARG A 138 8.87 -15.38 2.38
C ARG A 138 8.66 -14.35 3.50
N ARG A 139 9.66 -14.19 4.36
CA ARG A 139 9.63 -13.18 5.44
C ARG A 139 9.65 -11.78 4.88
N CYS A 140 10.51 -11.50 3.90
CA CYS A 140 10.54 -10.20 3.24
C CYS A 140 9.23 -9.89 2.50
N CYS A 141 8.58 -10.86 1.86
CA CYS A 141 7.26 -10.66 1.27
C CYS A 141 6.25 -10.21 2.33
N LEU A 142 6.17 -10.92 3.45
CA LEU A 142 5.28 -10.51 4.55
C LEU A 142 5.61 -9.10 5.06
N GLU A 143 6.89 -8.78 5.24
CA GLU A 143 7.35 -7.46 5.71
C GLU A 143 7.10 -6.33 4.69
N GLU A 144 7.11 -6.60 3.38
CA GLU A 144 6.97 -5.59 2.32
C GLU A 144 5.54 -5.46 1.78
N THR A 145 4.72 -6.52 1.85
CA THR A 145 3.35 -6.56 1.29
C THR A 145 2.27 -6.74 2.35
N GLY A 146 2.62 -7.25 3.54
CA GLY A 146 1.66 -7.68 4.56
C GLY A 146 1.08 -9.07 4.32
N LEU A 147 1.48 -9.75 3.23
CA LEU A 147 1.00 -11.08 2.86
C LEU A 147 2.17 -12.04 2.62
N SER A 148 2.00 -13.30 3.01
CA SER A 148 2.93 -14.34 2.60
C SER A 148 2.77 -14.65 1.10
N PRO A 149 3.77 -15.22 0.42
CA PRO A 149 3.67 -15.49 -1.02
C PRO A 149 2.54 -16.42 -1.48
N LYS A 150 1.88 -17.13 -0.56
CA LYS A 150 0.75 -18.04 -0.86
C LYS A 150 -0.62 -17.36 -0.76
N GLN A 151 -0.66 -16.16 -0.20
CA GLN A 151 -1.87 -15.33 -0.04
C GLN A 151 -1.92 -14.31 -1.17
#